data_AF-A0A661C4A0-F1
#
_entry.id   AF-A0A661C4A0-F1
#
_cell.length_a   1.000
_cell.length_b   1.000
_cell.length_c   1.000
_cell.angle_alpha   90.00
_cell.angle_beta   90.00
_cell.angle_gamma   90.00
#
_symmetry.space_group_name_H-M   'P 1'
#
loop_
_entity.id
_entity.type
_entity.pdbx_description
1 polymer ?
#
loop_
_entity_poly.entity_id
_entity_poly.type
_entity_poly.pdbx_seq_one_letter_code
_entity_poly.pdbx_strand_id
1 'polypeptide(L)'
;MNKIYRRLACVVAGFLIVSLPASAAPRYESPTMLKASEILAPNIIKGPHHHVDEKVINDAYMNLYTLHSEYGDIQVTSTAKLIKYIHEVNAVAEMKKIQGSDEFAKGMKNKAGAVVEGAGDLITDPINTVGDTVSGVGKLFSRAGENMFGGSRSDSEGSRMGSLLGYAKAKREIGYKLGVDVYSHNELLQKELNSLSSAGGTGTLVMSGLLMAVPGGAGVAVSVTGGTKMMTNLVYWDKSPADLRTMNREKLAIMGVNENVADLFIANGVYTPREQTLIVLSLEKMSKTAGRAEYIKLATVTNDIDMAFFRQRQ
;
A
#
# COMPACT_ATOMS: atom_id res chain seq x y z
N MET A 1 -31.33 17.46 95.27
CA MET A 1 -31.94 18.78 95.53
C MET A 1 -31.15 19.84 94.75
N ASN A 2 -31.86 20.87 94.29
CA ASN A 2 -31.43 22.13 93.64
C ASN A 2 -31.26 22.17 92.10
N LYS A 3 -32.29 22.76 91.49
CA LYS A 3 -32.36 23.39 90.16
C LYS A 3 -31.43 24.63 90.11
N ILE A 4 -30.97 25.00 88.90
CA ILE A 4 -31.23 26.31 88.24
C ILE A 4 -30.65 26.30 86.80
N TYR A 5 -31.38 26.98 85.92
CA TYR A 5 -31.42 26.98 84.46
C TYR A 5 -30.25 27.70 83.74
N ARG A 6 -29.99 27.31 82.48
CA ARG A 6 -29.64 28.28 81.42
C ARG A 6 -30.03 27.79 80.01
N ARG A 7 -30.41 28.75 79.17
CA ARG A 7 -31.27 28.67 77.98
C ARG A 7 -30.51 28.35 76.67
N LEU A 8 -31.27 27.80 75.72
CA LEU A 8 -31.22 27.90 74.24
C LEU A 8 -29.87 28.14 73.52
N ALA A 9 -29.56 27.25 72.57
CA ALA A 9 -29.39 27.61 71.16
C ALA A 9 -29.44 26.34 70.28
N CYS A 10 -30.55 26.15 69.54
CA CYS A 10 -30.60 25.22 68.43
C CYS A 10 -29.84 25.84 67.25
N VAL A 11 -28.68 25.28 66.90
CA VAL A 11 -28.03 25.53 65.61
C VAL A 11 -28.44 24.41 64.68
N VAL A 12 -29.41 24.69 63.80
CA VAL A 12 -29.74 23.83 62.66
C VAL A 12 -28.67 24.09 61.60
N ALA A 13 -27.68 23.19 61.50
CA ALA A 13 -26.73 23.20 60.40
C ALA A 13 -27.43 22.67 59.14
N GLY A 14 -27.84 23.59 58.25
CA GLY A 14 -28.37 23.25 56.94
C GLY A 14 -27.29 22.61 56.07
N PHE A 15 -27.47 21.34 55.72
CA PHE A 15 -26.66 20.66 54.71
C PHE A 15 -27.06 21.22 53.33
N LEU A 16 -26.23 22.11 52.79
CA LEU A 16 -26.39 22.64 51.44
C LEU A 16 -25.90 21.55 50.46
N ILE A 17 -26.82 20.80 49.88
CA ILE A 17 -26.51 19.85 48.79
C ILE A 17 -26.17 20.70 47.57
N VAL A 18 -24.89 20.90 47.33
CA VAL A 18 -24.39 21.46 46.07
C VAL A 18 -24.59 20.38 45.01
N SER A 19 -25.65 20.52 44.21
CA SER A 19 -25.84 19.73 42.99
C SER A 19 -24.76 20.11 42.00
N LEU A 20 -23.72 19.28 41.89
CA LEU A 20 -22.75 19.37 40.79
C LEU A 20 -23.53 19.17 39.48
N PRO A 21 -23.40 20.07 38.48
CA PRO A 21 -23.99 19.84 37.18
C PRO A 21 -23.33 18.57 36.59
N ALA A 22 -24.15 17.57 36.28
CA ALA A 22 -23.71 16.45 35.48
C ALA A 22 -23.29 17.02 34.12
N SER A 23 -21.98 17.01 33.82
CA SER A 23 -21.49 17.30 32.48
C SER A 23 -22.20 16.37 31.50
N ALA A 24 -23.04 16.93 30.64
CA ALA A 24 -23.59 16.20 29.50
C ALA A 24 -22.43 15.60 28.71
N ALA A 25 -22.48 14.29 28.46
CA ALA A 25 -21.54 13.63 27.57
C ALA A 25 -21.49 14.38 26.23
N PRO A 26 -20.33 14.49 25.58
CA PRO A 26 -20.24 15.15 24.29
C PRO A 26 -21.25 14.50 23.33
N ARG A 27 -22.08 15.32 22.68
CA ARG A 27 -22.95 14.87 21.59
C ARG A 27 -22.04 14.47 20.43
N TYR A 28 -21.84 13.17 20.25
CA TYR A 28 -21.22 12.65 19.04
C TYR A 28 -22.15 12.90 17.86
N GLU A 29 -21.57 13.32 16.73
CA GLU A 29 -22.30 13.41 15.47
C GLU A 29 -22.84 12.02 15.10
N SER A 30 -24.13 11.96 14.75
CA SER A 30 -24.77 10.69 14.42
C SER A 30 -24.55 10.35 12.94
N PRO A 31 -24.32 9.07 12.60
CA PRO A 31 -24.19 8.66 11.21
C PRO A 31 -25.38 9.13 10.38
N THR A 32 -25.11 9.76 9.24
CA THR A 32 -26.14 10.31 8.34
C THR A 32 -26.16 9.51 7.05
N MET A 33 -27.36 9.27 6.52
CA MET A 33 -27.54 8.66 5.21
C MET A 33 -27.50 9.73 4.13
N LEU A 34 -26.53 9.62 3.23
CA LEU A 34 -26.40 10.44 2.02
C LEU A 34 -26.87 9.66 0.79
N LYS A 35 -27.06 10.39 -0.31
CA LYS A 35 -27.28 9.80 -1.63
C LYS A 35 -26.04 9.90 -2.51
N ALA A 36 -25.65 8.80 -3.15
CA ALA A 36 -24.52 8.78 -4.08
C ALA A 36 -24.74 9.77 -5.23
N SER A 37 -25.95 9.84 -5.79
CA SER A 37 -26.32 10.80 -6.85
C SER A 37 -26.15 12.27 -6.49
N GLU A 38 -26.16 12.61 -5.20
CA GLU A 38 -26.01 13.99 -4.71
C GLU A 38 -24.54 14.37 -4.47
N ILE A 39 -23.65 13.38 -4.28
CA ILE A 39 -22.26 13.62 -3.85
C ILE A 39 -21.20 13.07 -4.82
N LEU A 40 -21.58 12.27 -5.81
CA LEU A 40 -20.69 11.66 -6.79
C LEU A 40 -21.08 12.05 -8.23
N ALA A 41 -20.09 12.12 -9.11
CA ALA A 41 -20.34 12.24 -10.54
C ALA A 41 -20.96 10.95 -11.11
N PRO A 42 -21.83 11.02 -12.14
CA PRO A 42 -22.52 9.85 -12.68
C PRO A 42 -21.60 8.69 -13.11
N ASN A 43 -20.42 9.00 -13.66
CA ASN A 43 -19.42 8.01 -14.08
C ASN A 43 -18.71 7.31 -12.90
N ILE A 44 -18.73 7.91 -11.70
CA ILE A 44 -18.26 7.27 -10.47
C ILE A 44 -19.36 6.35 -9.93
N ILE A 45 -20.63 6.75 -10.04
CA ILE A 45 -21.78 5.95 -9.60
C ILE A 45 -21.94 4.69 -10.45
N LYS A 46 -21.79 4.80 -11.77
CA LYS A 46 -21.89 3.66 -12.69
C LYS A 46 -20.88 3.78 -13.81
N GLY A 47 -20.10 2.71 -13.99
CA GLY A 47 -19.16 2.57 -15.10
C GLY A 47 -19.30 1.21 -15.79
N PRO A 48 -18.37 0.89 -16.71
CA PRO A 48 -18.42 -0.35 -17.48
C PRO A 48 -18.29 -1.61 -16.61
N HIS A 49 -17.49 -1.53 -15.54
CA HIS A 49 -17.14 -2.67 -14.69
C HIS A 49 -17.60 -2.50 -13.23
N HIS A 50 -18.35 -1.44 -12.93
CA HIS A 50 -18.74 -1.12 -11.56
C HIS A 50 -20.06 -0.37 -11.44
N HIS A 51 -20.68 -0.47 -10.26
CA HIS A 51 -21.69 0.46 -9.80
C HIS A 51 -21.61 0.67 -8.28
N VAL A 52 -22.09 1.81 -7.80
CA VAL A 52 -22.09 2.18 -6.39
C VAL A 52 -23.53 2.25 -5.89
N ASP A 53 -23.77 1.75 -4.69
CA ASP A 53 -25.06 1.87 -4.03
C ASP A 53 -25.50 3.34 -3.91
N GLU A 54 -26.79 3.60 -4.15
CA GLU A 54 -27.35 4.95 -3.99
C GLU A 54 -27.31 5.41 -2.52
N LYS A 55 -27.41 4.47 -1.58
CA LYS A 55 -27.33 4.74 -0.15
C LYS A 55 -25.88 4.78 0.31
N VAL A 56 -25.44 5.92 0.84
CA VAL A 56 -24.09 6.11 1.36
C VAL A 56 -24.16 6.45 2.84
N ILE A 57 -23.43 5.71 3.67
CA ILE A 57 -23.34 6.02 5.11
C ILE A 57 -22.23 7.04 5.30
N ASN A 58 -22.52 8.16 5.96
CA ASN A 58 -21.50 9.04 6.49
C ASN A 58 -21.39 8.82 7.99
N ASP A 59 -20.22 8.41 8.48
CA ASP A 59 -19.99 8.09 9.90
C ASP A 59 -19.54 9.31 10.73
N ALA A 60 -19.88 10.53 10.28
CA ALA A 60 -19.38 11.82 10.77
C ALA A 60 -17.90 12.10 10.52
N TYR A 61 -17.20 11.21 9.81
CA TYR A 61 -15.80 11.41 9.44
C TYR A 61 -15.58 11.17 7.95
N MET A 62 -16.03 10.03 7.43
CA MET A 62 -15.87 9.58 6.06
C MET A 62 -17.18 9.03 5.49
N ASN A 63 -17.28 9.06 4.16
CA ASN A 63 -18.33 8.36 3.44
C ASN A 63 -17.94 6.89 3.25
N LEU A 64 -18.82 5.97 3.61
CA LEU A 64 -18.70 4.54 3.39
C LEU A 64 -19.60 4.17 2.21
N TYR A 65 -18.96 3.63 1.16
CA TYR A 65 -19.61 3.22 -0.07
C TYR A 65 -19.62 1.70 -0.20
N THR A 66 -20.67 1.17 -0.80
CA THR A 66 -20.66 -0.19 -1.35
C THR A 66 -20.37 -0.09 -2.84
N LEU A 67 -19.24 -0.64 -3.27
CA LEU A 67 -18.85 -0.75 -4.67
C LEU A 67 -19.08 -2.18 -5.16
N HIS A 68 -19.90 -2.32 -6.18
CA HIS A 68 -20.18 -3.58 -6.84
C HIS A 68 -19.39 -3.69 -8.14
N SER A 69 -18.85 -4.87 -8.41
CA SER A 69 -18.19 -5.18 -9.68
C SER A 69 -18.46 -6.63 -10.08
N GLU A 70 -18.17 -6.97 -11.34
CA GLU A 70 -18.20 -8.38 -11.79
C GLU A 70 -17.18 -9.28 -11.06
N TYR A 71 -16.25 -8.69 -10.30
CA TYR A 71 -15.24 -9.39 -9.53
C TYR A 71 -15.57 -9.49 -8.03
N GLY A 72 -16.73 -8.98 -7.62
CA GLY A 72 -17.20 -8.98 -6.24
C GLY A 72 -17.51 -7.58 -5.71
N ASP A 73 -18.07 -7.59 -4.51
CA ASP A 73 -18.50 -6.40 -3.80
C ASP A 73 -17.46 -6.00 -2.75
N ILE A 74 -17.27 -4.70 -2.56
CA ILE A 74 -16.34 -4.18 -1.57
C ILE A 74 -16.90 -2.95 -0.88
N GLN A 75 -16.71 -2.88 0.44
CA GLN A 75 -16.94 -1.67 1.21
C GLN A 75 -15.73 -0.76 1.15
N VAL A 76 -15.95 0.52 0.83
CA VAL A 76 -14.88 1.48 0.61
C VAL A 76 -15.07 2.72 1.47
N THR A 77 -14.11 2.96 2.35
CA THR A 77 -14.03 4.15 3.19
C THR A 77 -13.42 5.30 2.41
N SER A 78 -14.14 6.42 2.30
CA SER A 78 -13.82 7.66 1.57
C SER A 78 -14.02 7.66 0.05
N THR A 79 -14.38 8.83 -0.48
CA THR A 79 -14.55 9.06 -1.92
C THR A 79 -13.24 8.89 -2.70
N ALA A 80 -12.11 9.27 -2.10
CA ALA A 80 -10.80 9.14 -2.74
C ALA A 80 -10.39 7.67 -2.90
N LYS A 81 -10.68 6.83 -1.90
CA LYS A 81 -10.44 5.38 -1.99
C LYS A 81 -11.41 4.76 -3.00
N LEU A 82 -12.67 5.18 -3.03
CA LEU A 82 -13.65 4.73 -4.04
C LEU A 82 -13.15 4.95 -5.46
N ILE A 83 -12.68 6.15 -5.78
CA ILE A 83 -12.12 6.48 -7.11
C ILE A 83 -10.90 5.59 -7.43
N LYS A 84 -10.02 5.35 -6.44
CA LYS A 84 -8.89 4.44 -6.58
C LYS A 84 -9.35 3.00 -6.90
N TYR A 85 -10.33 2.46 -6.17
CA TYR A 85 -10.85 1.11 -6.42
C TYR A 85 -11.53 1.00 -7.78
N ILE A 86 -12.30 1.99 -8.20
CA ILE A 86 -12.90 2.02 -9.55
C ILE A 86 -11.82 1.93 -10.62
N HIS A 87 -10.73 2.70 -10.47
CA HIS A 87 -9.60 2.62 -11.40
C HIS A 87 -8.94 1.24 -11.39
N GLU A 88 -8.74 0.64 -10.22
CA GLU A 88 -8.18 -0.70 -10.09
C GLU A 88 -9.08 -1.79 -10.69
N VAL A 89 -10.40 -1.70 -10.54
CA VAL A 89 -11.37 -2.62 -11.15
C VAL A 89 -11.29 -2.55 -12.68
N ASN A 90 -11.21 -1.35 -13.25
CA ASN A 90 -11.02 -1.19 -14.69
C ASN A 90 -9.67 -1.78 -15.15
N ALA A 91 -8.60 -1.56 -14.39
CA ALA A 91 -7.30 -2.16 -14.69
C ALA A 91 -7.33 -3.71 -14.61
N VAL A 92 -8.07 -4.27 -13.65
CA VAL A 92 -8.32 -5.72 -13.56
C VAL A 92 -9.03 -6.25 -14.80
N ALA A 93 -10.04 -5.54 -15.30
CA ALA A 93 -10.71 -5.92 -16.53
C ALA A 93 -9.75 -5.94 -17.72
N GLU A 94 -8.85 -4.95 -17.84
CA GLU A 94 -7.84 -4.95 -18.91
C GLU A 94 -6.82 -6.07 -18.77
N MET A 95 -6.38 -6.34 -17.54
CA MET A 95 -5.50 -7.47 -17.25
C MET A 95 -6.13 -8.80 -17.64
N LYS A 96 -7.42 -8.99 -17.38
CA LYS A 96 -8.14 -10.22 -17.76
C LYS A 96 -8.31 -10.37 -19.27
N LYS A 97 -8.53 -9.28 -20.02
CA LYS A 97 -8.55 -9.35 -21.50
C LYS A 97 -7.23 -9.85 -22.05
N ILE A 98 -6.11 -9.36 -21.50
CA ILE A 98 -4.77 -9.82 -21.91
C ILE A 98 -4.55 -11.29 -21.56
N GLN A 99 -4.99 -11.72 -20.37
CA GLN A 99 -4.88 -13.12 -19.98
C GLN A 99 -5.70 -14.07 -20.87
N GLY A 100 -6.76 -13.57 -21.52
CA GLY A 100 -7.53 -14.31 -22.51
C GLY A 100 -6.88 -14.40 -23.89
N SER A 101 -5.71 -13.78 -24.13
CA SER A 101 -5.08 -13.74 -25.45
C SER A 101 -4.17 -14.94 -25.73
N ASP A 102 -3.99 -15.25 -27.02
CA ASP A 102 -3.09 -16.31 -27.47
C ASP A 102 -1.64 -16.05 -27.07
N GLU A 103 -1.22 -14.79 -27.02
CA GLU A 103 0.12 -14.38 -26.59
C GLU A 103 0.35 -14.74 -25.12
N PHE A 104 -0.64 -14.52 -24.27
CA PHE A 104 -0.57 -14.93 -22.86
C PHE A 104 -0.49 -16.45 -22.74
N ALA A 105 -1.32 -17.19 -23.48
CA ALA A 105 -1.29 -18.66 -23.50
C ALA A 105 0.06 -19.21 -23.97
N LYS A 106 0.65 -18.63 -25.03
CA LYS A 106 2.00 -18.98 -25.53
C LYS A 106 3.08 -18.68 -24.48
N GLY A 107 3.03 -17.53 -23.83
CA GLY A 107 3.96 -17.15 -22.77
C GLY A 107 3.94 -18.15 -21.59
N MET A 108 2.74 -18.56 -21.17
CA MET A 108 2.56 -19.56 -20.12
C MET A 108 3.11 -20.94 -20.52
N LYS A 109 2.86 -21.38 -21.77
CA LYS A 109 3.40 -22.64 -22.29
C LYS A 109 4.93 -22.66 -22.31
N ASN A 110 5.55 -21.58 -22.78
CA ASN A 110 7.00 -21.45 -22.84
C ASN A 110 7.64 -21.52 -21.44
N LYS A 111 7.01 -20.88 -20.44
CA LYS A 111 7.46 -20.94 -19.05
C LYS A 111 7.40 -22.36 -18.47
N ALA A 112 6.33 -23.10 -18.76
CA ALA A 112 6.21 -24.50 -18.32
C ALA A 112 7.30 -25.38 -18.98
N GLY A 113 7.59 -25.17 -20.27
CA GLY A 113 8.68 -25.87 -20.96
C GLY A 113 10.05 -25.60 -20.35
N ALA A 114 10.38 -24.33 -20.08
CA ALA A 114 11.67 -23.94 -19.51
C ALA A 114 11.94 -24.52 -18.11
N VAL A 115 10.90 -24.73 -17.28
CA VAL A 115 11.04 -25.38 -15.96
C VAL A 115 11.38 -26.87 -16.10
N VAL A 116 10.83 -27.55 -17.11
CA VAL A 116 11.12 -28.97 -17.37
C VAL A 116 12.54 -29.13 -17.91
N GLU A 117 12.95 -28.28 -18.85
CA GLU A 117 14.32 -28.27 -19.40
C GLU A 117 15.37 -27.98 -18.31
N GLY A 118 15.15 -26.96 -17.47
CA GLY A 118 16.08 -26.62 -16.39
C GLY A 118 16.19 -27.67 -15.27
N ALA A 119 15.20 -28.56 -15.11
CA ALA A 119 15.30 -29.72 -14.23
C ALA A 119 16.10 -30.86 -14.87
N GLY A 120 16.04 -31.00 -16.20
CA GLY A 120 16.87 -31.93 -16.96
C GLY A 120 18.35 -31.58 -16.88
N ASP A 121 18.69 -30.30 -17.05
CA ASP A 121 20.08 -29.80 -17.01
C ASP A 121 20.75 -29.98 -15.63
N LEU A 122 19.97 -30.00 -14.54
CA LEU A 122 20.46 -30.28 -13.19
C LEU A 122 20.73 -31.78 -12.93
N ILE A 123 20.19 -32.67 -13.76
CA ILE A 123 20.36 -34.12 -13.64
C ILE A 123 21.48 -34.62 -14.57
N THR A 124 21.75 -33.91 -15.66
CA THR A 124 22.70 -34.36 -16.69
C THR A 124 24.17 -34.09 -16.38
N ASP A 125 24.51 -33.22 -15.41
CA ASP A 125 25.90 -32.97 -15.00
C ASP A 125 26.17 -32.95 -13.47
N PRO A 126 25.96 -34.04 -12.71
CA PRO A 126 26.34 -34.10 -11.29
C PRO A 126 27.75 -34.67 -11.03
N ILE A 127 28.49 -35.17 -12.03
CA ILE A 127 29.69 -36.00 -11.81
C ILE A 127 31.03 -35.21 -11.82
N ASN A 128 31.07 -33.96 -12.27
CA ASN A 128 32.31 -33.16 -12.25
C ASN A 128 32.45 -32.23 -11.01
N THR A 129 31.51 -32.23 -10.07
CA THR A 129 31.52 -31.30 -8.91
C THR A 129 31.87 -31.98 -7.58
N VAL A 130 32.22 -33.26 -7.57
CA VAL A 130 32.61 -33.97 -6.33
C VAL A 130 34.05 -34.46 -6.46
N GLY A 131 34.98 -33.52 -6.32
CA GLY A 131 36.37 -33.77 -5.95
C GLY A 131 36.68 -32.90 -4.73
N ASP A 132 36.72 -33.53 -3.56
CA ASP A 132 37.23 -33.00 -2.30
C ASP A 132 36.42 -31.92 -1.56
N THR A 133 35.50 -32.34 -0.68
CA THR A 133 35.16 -31.54 0.52
C THR A 133 34.60 -32.40 1.66
N VAL A 134 35.45 -33.26 2.23
CA VAL A 134 35.24 -33.78 3.58
C VAL A 134 35.92 -32.82 4.57
N SER A 135 35.13 -31.93 5.20
CA SER A 135 35.37 -31.28 6.53
C SER A 135 34.50 -30.02 6.77
N GLY A 136 33.26 -29.99 6.30
CA GLY A 136 32.47 -28.74 6.22
C GLY A 136 31.58 -28.36 7.41
N VAL A 137 31.34 -29.23 8.40
CA VAL A 137 30.26 -28.97 9.38
C VAL A 137 30.66 -28.01 10.51
N GLY A 138 31.96 -27.80 10.75
CA GLY A 138 32.47 -26.92 11.81
C GLY A 138 32.61 -25.44 11.45
N LYS A 139 32.59 -25.09 10.15
CA LYS A 139 32.84 -23.71 9.66
C LYS A 139 31.58 -22.94 9.22
N LEU A 140 30.42 -23.61 9.14
CA LEU A 140 29.16 -22.95 8.75
C LEU A 140 28.55 -22.13 9.89
N PHE A 141 28.78 -22.49 11.15
CA PHE A 141 28.22 -21.76 12.29
C PHE A 141 29.00 -20.49 12.68
N SER A 142 30.28 -20.36 12.33
CA SER A 142 31.06 -19.15 12.63
C SER A 142 30.84 -18.01 11.63
N ARG A 143 30.11 -18.23 10.53
CA ARG A 143 29.87 -17.24 9.46
C ARG A 143 28.48 -16.61 9.46
N ALA A 144 27.67 -16.85 10.49
CA ALA A 144 26.42 -16.10 10.67
C ALA A 144 26.66 -14.62 11.05
N GLY A 145 27.88 -14.27 11.51
CA GLY A 145 28.24 -12.91 11.92
C GLY A 145 28.95 -12.03 10.88
N GLU A 146 29.38 -12.56 9.73
CA GLU A 146 30.32 -11.86 8.83
C GLU A 146 29.86 -11.74 7.36
N ASN A 147 28.65 -12.17 6.99
CA ASN A 147 28.19 -12.17 5.59
C ASN A 147 27.49 -10.88 5.14
N MET A 148 27.99 -9.71 5.53
CA MET A 148 27.57 -8.44 4.92
C MET A 148 28.33 -8.11 3.61
N PHE A 149 29.41 -8.82 3.27
CA PHE A 149 30.11 -8.62 2.00
C PHE A 149 30.70 -9.91 1.44
N GLY A 150 30.27 -10.30 0.24
CA GLY A 150 31.03 -11.10 -0.72
C GLY A 150 31.31 -12.57 -0.36
N GLY A 151 30.40 -13.47 -0.73
CA GLY A 151 30.67 -14.90 -0.86
C GLY A 151 29.95 -15.46 -2.09
N SER A 152 30.67 -16.16 -2.97
CA SER A 152 30.20 -16.64 -4.26
C SER A 152 28.89 -17.41 -4.14
N ARG A 153 27.82 -16.81 -4.66
CA ARG A 153 26.50 -17.43 -4.84
C ARG A 153 26.61 -18.48 -5.94
N SER A 154 25.95 -19.62 -5.79
CA SER A 154 25.86 -20.60 -6.89
C SER A 154 25.06 -20.01 -8.05
N ASP A 155 25.32 -20.46 -9.29
CA ASP A 155 24.61 -19.98 -10.49
C ASP A 155 23.09 -20.22 -10.41
N SER A 156 22.68 -21.25 -9.65
CA SER A 156 21.28 -21.54 -9.32
C SER A 156 20.66 -20.47 -8.42
N GLU A 157 21.36 -20.02 -7.38
CA GLU A 157 20.92 -18.91 -6.52
C GLU A 157 20.89 -17.58 -7.28
N GLY A 158 21.90 -17.33 -8.13
CA GLY A 158 21.95 -16.16 -9.00
C GLY A 158 20.79 -16.10 -9.99
N SER A 159 20.48 -17.21 -10.65
CA SER A 159 19.38 -17.32 -11.62
C SER A 159 18.00 -17.20 -10.97
N ARG A 160 17.82 -17.80 -9.78
CA ARG A 160 16.58 -17.64 -8.98
C ARG A 160 16.39 -16.19 -8.54
N MET A 161 17.44 -15.55 -8.03
CA MET A 161 17.39 -14.13 -7.65
C MET A 161 17.09 -13.23 -8.85
N GLY A 162 17.74 -13.48 -10.00
CA GLY A 162 17.50 -12.76 -11.24
C GLY A 162 16.05 -12.90 -11.74
N SER A 163 15.48 -14.10 -11.67
CA SER A 163 14.09 -14.38 -12.03
C SER A 163 13.09 -13.63 -11.12
N LEU A 164 13.34 -13.63 -9.81
CA LEU A 164 12.50 -12.89 -8.84
C LEU A 164 12.58 -11.37 -9.04
N LEU A 165 13.78 -10.84 -9.30
CA LEU A 165 13.98 -9.42 -9.60
C LEU A 165 13.31 -9.03 -10.93
N GLY A 166 13.43 -9.88 -11.95
CA GLY A 166 12.75 -9.72 -13.24
C GLY A 166 11.23 -9.68 -13.08
N TYR A 167 10.67 -10.60 -12.29
CA TYR A 167 9.24 -10.64 -11.95
C TYR A 167 8.78 -9.36 -11.24
N ALA A 168 9.50 -8.92 -10.20
CA ALA A 168 9.16 -7.70 -9.46
C ALA A 168 9.27 -6.43 -10.32
N LYS A 169 10.18 -6.40 -11.29
CA LYS A 169 10.29 -5.32 -12.28
C LYS A 169 9.13 -5.35 -13.27
N ALA A 170 8.77 -6.52 -13.80
CA ALA A 170 7.64 -6.68 -14.72
C ALA A 170 6.32 -6.25 -14.07
N LYS A 171 6.09 -6.64 -12.81
CA LYS A 171 4.91 -6.21 -12.05
C LYS A 171 4.81 -4.68 -11.95
N ARG A 172 5.93 -4.02 -11.62
CA ARG A 172 6.06 -2.56 -11.56
C ARG A 172 5.79 -1.88 -12.90
N GLU A 173 6.31 -2.43 -13.99
CA GLU A 173 6.09 -1.90 -15.34
C GLU A 173 4.61 -2.02 -15.78
N ILE A 174 3.98 -3.17 -15.53
CA ILE A 174 2.56 -3.37 -15.81
C ILE A 174 1.72 -2.40 -14.99
N GLY A 175 2.00 -2.28 -13.69
CA GLY A 175 1.29 -1.34 -12.82
C GLY A 175 1.44 0.11 -13.28
N TYR A 176 2.63 0.51 -13.72
CA TYR A 176 2.86 1.83 -14.31
C TYR A 176 2.02 2.08 -15.56
N LYS A 177 1.96 1.12 -16.49
CA LYS A 177 1.19 1.25 -17.73
C LYS A 177 -0.31 1.32 -17.48
N LEU A 178 -0.79 0.55 -16.50
CA LEU A 178 -2.19 0.56 -16.10
C LEU A 178 -2.56 1.70 -15.15
N GLY A 179 -1.59 2.51 -14.69
CA GLY A 179 -1.83 3.61 -13.75
C GLY A 179 -2.12 3.19 -12.30
N VAL A 180 -1.94 1.91 -11.96
CA VAL A 180 -2.29 1.34 -10.65
C VAL A 180 -1.12 1.29 -9.69
N ASP A 181 -1.41 1.09 -8.40
CA ASP A 181 -0.38 0.85 -7.39
C ASP A 181 -0.08 -0.64 -7.23
N VAL A 182 1.15 -1.03 -7.54
CA VAL A 182 1.62 -2.41 -7.39
C VAL A 182 1.72 -2.87 -5.95
N TYR A 183 1.69 -1.94 -5.00
CA TYR A 183 1.65 -2.23 -3.57
C TYR A 183 0.25 -2.05 -2.97
N SER A 184 -0.78 -1.86 -3.80
CA SER A 184 -2.16 -1.72 -3.32
C SER A 184 -2.60 -2.92 -2.46
N HIS A 185 -3.34 -2.63 -1.41
CA HIS A 185 -3.99 -3.63 -0.54
C HIS A 185 -5.16 -4.37 -1.21
N ASN A 186 -5.51 -4.02 -2.46
CA ASN A 186 -6.53 -4.72 -3.22
C ASN A 186 -6.03 -6.10 -3.68
N GLU A 187 -6.49 -7.16 -3.02
CA GLU A 187 -6.08 -8.54 -3.30
C GLU A 187 -6.37 -8.98 -4.74
N LEU A 188 -7.50 -8.55 -5.30
CA LEU A 188 -7.85 -8.84 -6.68
C LEU A 188 -6.83 -8.22 -7.64
N LEU A 189 -6.49 -6.95 -7.44
CA LEU A 189 -5.45 -6.29 -8.23
C LEU A 189 -4.10 -7.01 -8.08
N GLN A 190 -3.73 -7.37 -6.85
CA GLN A 190 -2.48 -8.08 -6.56
C GLN A 190 -2.41 -9.42 -7.30
N LYS A 191 -3.49 -10.20 -7.27
CA LYS A 191 -3.60 -11.49 -7.95
C LYS A 191 -3.39 -11.36 -9.46
N GLU A 192 -4.05 -10.40 -10.09
CA GLU A 192 -3.98 -10.23 -11.54
C GLU A 192 -2.62 -9.67 -11.98
N LEU A 193 -2.07 -8.69 -11.25
CA LEU A 193 -0.70 -8.21 -11.47
C LEU A 193 0.33 -9.33 -11.33
N ASN A 194 0.17 -10.21 -10.33
CA ASN A 194 1.03 -11.36 -10.11
C ASN A 194 0.92 -12.38 -11.26
N SER A 195 -0.31 -12.69 -11.69
CA SER A 195 -0.57 -13.60 -12.80
C SER A 195 0.15 -13.14 -14.09
N LEU A 196 -0.08 -11.88 -14.49
CA LEU A 196 0.53 -11.29 -15.68
C LEU A 196 2.05 -11.15 -15.59
N SER A 197 2.58 -10.68 -14.47
CA SER A 197 4.04 -10.57 -14.31
C SER A 197 4.73 -11.92 -14.27
N SER A 198 4.03 -12.99 -13.82
CA SER A 198 4.58 -14.34 -13.80
C SER A 198 4.68 -14.96 -15.19
N ALA A 199 3.74 -14.63 -16.09
CA ALA A 199 3.73 -15.10 -17.47
C ALA A 199 4.76 -14.38 -18.36
N GLY A 200 5.17 -13.16 -17.97
CA GLY A 200 6.05 -12.28 -18.73
C GLY A 200 7.54 -12.64 -18.78
N GLY A 201 7.94 -13.85 -18.35
CA GLY A 201 9.34 -14.28 -18.19
C GLY A 201 10.23 -14.22 -19.44
N THR A 202 9.67 -13.95 -20.62
CA THR A 202 10.43 -13.71 -21.87
C THR A 202 9.83 -12.61 -22.77
N GLY A 203 8.86 -11.81 -22.30
CA GLY A 203 7.98 -11.06 -23.21
C GLY A 203 7.41 -9.73 -22.72
N THR A 204 8.03 -9.06 -21.74
CA THR A 204 7.48 -7.80 -21.16
C THR A 204 7.20 -6.72 -22.22
N LEU A 205 7.97 -6.67 -23.31
CA LEU A 205 7.75 -5.73 -24.43
C LEU A 205 6.48 -6.03 -25.24
N VAL A 206 6.08 -7.30 -25.41
CA VAL A 206 4.87 -7.67 -26.18
C VAL A 206 3.60 -7.40 -25.37
N MET A 207 3.58 -7.77 -24.10
CA MET A 207 2.46 -7.45 -23.19
C MET A 207 2.26 -5.94 -23.04
N SER A 208 3.37 -5.21 -23.05
CA SER A 208 3.35 -3.76 -23.07
C SER A 208 2.77 -3.18 -24.35
N GLY A 209 3.07 -3.77 -25.51
CA GLY A 209 2.44 -3.39 -26.78
C GLY A 209 0.94 -3.64 -26.79
N LEU A 210 0.48 -4.78 -26.23
CA LEU A 210 -0.95 -5.06 -26.07
C LEU A 210 -1.64 -4.05 -25.14
N LEU A 211 -1.03 -3.74 -23.99
CA LEU A 211 -1.54 -2.72 -23.07
C LEU A 211 -1.69 -1.34 -23.74
N MET A 212 -0.80 -0.99 -24.67
CA MET A 212 -0.88 0.25 -25.44
C MET A 212 -1.96 0.23 -26.54
N ALA A 213 -2.37 -0.96 -26.99
CA ALA A 213 -3.38 -1.14 -28.04
C ALA A 213 -4.82 -1.20 -27.48
N VAL A 214 -4.99 -1.39 -26.17
CA VAL A 214 -6.32 -1.35 -25.55
C VAL A 214 -6.80 0.11 -25.43
N PRO A 215 -8.01 0.45 -25.94
CA PRO A 215 -8.64 1.73 -25.69
C PRO A 215 -8.70 2.05 -24.18
N GLY A 216 -8.00 3.10 -23.75
CA GLY A 216 -7.87 3.50 -22.34
C GLY A 216 -6.47 3.30 -21.73
N GLY A 217 -5.59 2.51 -22.38
CA GLY A 217 -4.24 2.16 -21.89
C GLY A 217 -3.19 3.27 -21.85
N ALA A 218 -3.50 4.47 -22.36
CA ALA A 218 -2.63 5.65 -22.29
C ALA A 218 -3.31 6.88 -21.64
N GLY A 219 -4.46 6.67 -20.97
CA GLY A 219 -5.41 7.76 -20.75
C GLY A 219 -5.93 7.96 -19.34
N VAL A 220 -5.42 7.28 -18.31
CA VAL A 220 -5.88 7.60 -16.94
C VAL A 220 -5.11 8.80 -16.41
N ALA A 221 -5.60 9.97 -16.80
CA ALA A 221 -5.41 11.19 -16.05
C ALA A 221 -6.02 11.00 -14.64
N VAL A 222 -5.24 10.45 -13.71
CA VAL A 222 -5.59 10.53 -12.30
C VAL A 222 -5.43 12.00 -11.92
N SER A 223 -6.52 12.75 -11.95
CA SER A 223 -6.59 14.13 -11.47
C SER A 223 -6.15 14.22 -10.02
N VAL A 224 -4.94 14.74 -9.77
CA VAL A 224 -4.59 15.57 -8.60
C VAL A 224 -3.44 16.46 -9.09
N THR A 225 -3.71 17.75 -9.07
CA THR A 225 -2.85 18.90 -9.38
C THR A 225 -1.36 18.73 -9.03
N GLY A 226 -0.46 18.87 -10.01
CA GLY A 226 0.96 19.19 -9.80
C GLY A 226 2.00 18.27 -10.49
N GLY A 227 3.08 18.87 -11.01
CA GLY A 227 4.24 18.19 -11.64
C GLY A 227 5.00 17.18 -10.76
N THR A 228 4.50 16.87 -9.56
CA THR A 228 4.95 15.75 -8.72
C THR A 228 4.65 14.40 -9.34
N LYS A 229 3.53 14.26 -10.07
CA LYS A 229 3.04 12.97 -10.60
C LYS A 229 3.92 12.34 -11.68
N MET A 230 4.51 13.12 -12.60
CA MET A 230 5.43 12.57 -13.60
C MET A 230 6.73 12.05 -12.94
N MET A 231 7.32 12.82 -12.03
CA MET A 231 8.56 12.44 -11.35
C MET A 231 8.36 11.23 -10.42
N THR A 232 7.24 11.19 -9.70
CA THR A 232 6.91 10.07 -8.81
C THR A 232 6.60 8.78 -9.58
N ASN A 233 5.82 8.86 -10.65
CA ASN A 233 5.51 7.69 -11.46
C ASN A 233 6.77 7.05 -12.10
N LEU A 234 7.76 7.86 -12.50
CA LEU A 234 9.05 7.35 -13.01
C LEU A 234 9.88 6.66 -11.92
N VAL A 235 9.87 7.21 -10.70
CA VAL A 235 10.55 6.64 -9.54
C VAL A 235 9.95 5.28 -9.16
N TYR A 236 8.63 5.11 -9.24
CA TYR A 236 7.94 3.92 -8.75
C TYR A 236 8.14 2.66 -9.60
N TRP A 237 8.35 2.78 -10.91
CA TRP A 237 8.55 1.60 -11.74
C TRP A 237 10.01 1.16 -11.81
N ASP A 238 10.96 2.08 -11.70
CA ASP A 238 12.38 1.80 -11.84
C ASP A 238 13.02 1.32 -10.53
N LYS A 239 12.62 1.88 -9.38
CA LYS A 239 13.24 1.59 -8.07
C LYS A 239 12.57 0.45 -7.31
N SER A 240 13.37 -0.39 -6.66
CA SER A 240 12.88 -1.43 -5.76
C SER A 240 12.34 -0.82 -4.46
N PRO A 241 11.52 -1.56 -3.66
CA PRO A 241 11.12 -1.09 -2.33
C PRO A 241 12.30 -0.70 -1.43
N ALA A 242 13.43 -1.41 -1.53
CA ALA A 242 14.62 -1.09 -0.75
C ALA A 242 15.21 0.26 -1.19
N ASP A 243 15.34 0.48 -2.50
CA ASP A 243 15.85 1.75 -3.05
C ASP A 243 14.93 2.93 -2.72
N LEU A 244 13.60 2.72 -2.73
CA LEU A 244 12.62 3.72 -2.30
C LEU A 244 12.81 4.09 -0.83
N ARG A 245 13.03 3.11 0.05
CA ARG A 245 13.29 3.36 1.47
C ARG A 245 14.60 4.10 1.68
N THR A 246 15.67 3.73 0.96
CA THR A 246 16.96 4.44 1.01
C THR A 246 16.78 5.90 0.58
N MET A 247 16.14 6.15 -0.57
CA MET A 247 15.83 7.51 -1.03
C MET A 247 15.01 8.29 -0.01
N ASN A 248 13.99 7.65 0.59
CA ASN A 248 13.14 8.30 1.57
C ASN A 248 13.96 8.73 2.79
N ARG A 249 14.85 7.88 3.31
CA ARG A 249 15.74 8.23 4.43
C ARG A 249 16.63 9.42 4.11
N GLU A 250 17.27 9.42 2.94
CA GLU A 250 18.14 10.53 2.51
C GLU A 250 17.36 11.85 2.48
N LYS A 251 16.16 11.86 1.91
CA LYS A 251 15.31 13.05 1.84
C LYS A 251 14.80 13.49 3.21
N LEU A 252 14.42 12.54 4.06
CA LEU A 252 14.01 12.81 5.44
C LEU A 252 15.15 13.45 6.24
N ALA A 253 16.38 12.96 6.08
CA ALA A 253 17.56 13.54 6.72
C ALA A 253 17.81 14.98 6.25
N ILE A 254 17.71 15.26 4.94
CA ILE A 254 17.81 16.63 4.39
C ILE A 254 16.72 17.55 4.97
N MET A 255 15.53 17.02 5.25
CA MET A 255 14.44 17.77 5.88
C MET A 255 14.61 17.96 7.40
N GLY A 256 15.68 17.44 8.00
CA GLY A 256 15.95 17.54 9.44
C GLY A 256 15.15 16.57 10.29
N VAL A 257 14.58 15.51 9.70
CA VAL A 257 13.88 14.46 10.46
C VAL A 257 14.91 13.61 11.19
N ASN A 258 14.67 13.37 12.48
CA ASN A 258 15.52 12.49 13.28
C ASN A 258 15.55 11.07 12.71
N GLU A 259 16.73 10.45 12.66
CA GLU A 259 16.95 9.12 12.07
C GLU A 259 16.02 8.06 12.66
N ASN A 260 15.84 8.01 13.99
CA ASN A 260 14.94 7.05 14.63
C ASN A 260 13.48 7.25 14.21
N VAL A 261 13.06 8.49 14.02
CA VAL A 261 11.71 8.81 13.56
C VAL A 261 11.53 8.41 12.09
N ALA A 262 12.55 8.66 11.25
CA ALA A 262 12.55 8.22 9.86
C ALA A 262 12.48 6.69 9.76
N ASP A 263 13.24 5.95 10.57
CA ASP A 263 13.21 4.50 10.58
C ASP A 263 11.88 3.94 11.09
N LEU A 264 11.28 4.53 12.12
CA LEU A 264 9.95 4.16 12.59
C LEU A 264 8.88 4.39 11.51
N PHE A 265 8.97 5.52 10.77
CA PHE A 265 8.07 5.79 9.65
C PHE A 265 8.23 4.76 8.54
N ILE A 266 9.47 4.45 8.16
CA ILE A 266 9.78 3.51 7.07
C ILE A 266 9.43 2.06 7.45
N ALA A 267 9.59 1.70 8.72
CA ALA A 267 9.23 0.39 9.26
C ALA A 267 7.72 0.20 9.45
N ASN A 268 6.93 1.29 9.44
CA ASN A 268 5.48 1.20 9.55
C ASN A 268 4.88 0.57 8.29
N GLY A 269 4.54 -0.72 8.39
CA GLY A 269 3.98 -1.52 7.31
C GLY A 269 2.53 -1.21 6.93
N VAL A 270 1.86 -0.29 7.64
CA VAL A 270 0.54 0.20 7.25
C VAL A 270 0.63 1.05 5.97
N TYR A 271 1.73 1.78 5.80
CA TYR A 271 2.00 2.51 4.57
C TYR A 271 2.69 1.60 3.55
N THR A 272 2.23 1.67 2.31
CA THR A 272 2.97 1.05 1.21
C THR A 272 4.27 1.81 0.95
N PRO A 273 5.31 1.18 0.37
CA PRO A 273 6.52 1.89 -0.04
C PRO A 273 6.24 3.09 -0.95
N ARG A 274 5.21 2.99 -1.80
CA ARG A 274 4.77 4.08 -2.68
C ARG A 274 4.17 5.24 -1.89
N GLU A 275 3.28 4.94 -0.94
CA GLU A 275 2.64 5.94 -0.08
C GLU A 275 3.67 6.69 0.76
N GLN A 276 4.63 5.96 1.36
CA GLN A 276 5.74 6.57 2.10
C GLN A 276 6.53 7.53 1.21
N THR A 277 6.91 7.10 0.01
CA THR A 277 7.66 7.95 -0.92
C THR A 277 6.84 9.14 -1.41
N LEU A 278 5.52 9.00 -1.61
CA LEU A 278 4.68 10.12 -2.01
C LEU A 278 4.62 11.19 -0.92
N ILE A 279 4.49 10.78 0.35
CA ILE A 279 4.54 11.69 1.50
C ILE A 279 5.88 12.44 1.51
N VAL A 280 7.00 11.70 1.46
CA VAL A 280 8.34 12.29 1.53
C VAL A 280 8.60 13.27 0.39
N LEU A 281 8.26 12.91 -0.84
CA LEU A 281 8.45 13.79 -2.00
C LEU A 281 7.52 15.01 -1.97
N SER A 282 6.31 14.87 -1.42
CA SER A 282 5.40 16.00 -1.23
C SER A 282 5.96 16.99 -0.20
N LEU A 283 6.45 16.49 0.94
CA LEU A 283 7.08 17.31 1.98
C LEU A 283 8.38 17.98 1.50
N GLU A 284 9.17 17.29 0.68
CA GLU A 284 10.37 17.86 0.07
C GLU A 284 10.03 19.07 -0.80
N LYS A 285 8.97 18.97 -1.61
CA LYS A 285 8.49 20.07 -2.45
C LYS A 285 7.92 21.24 -1.65
N MET A 286 7.45 20.97 -0.44
CA MET A 286 6.97 21.96 0.51
C MET A 286 8.13 22.53 1.35
N SER A 287 9.28 22.82 0.74
CA SER A 287 10.52 23.20 1.44
C SER A 287 10.42 24.45 2.33
N LYS A 288 9.46 25.34 2.04
CA LYS A 288 9.17 26.55 2.81
C LYS A 288 8.18 26.35 3.97
N THR A 289 7.65 25.14 4.15
CA THR A 289 6.63 24.83 5.15
C THR A 289 7.30 24.31 6.42
N ALA A 290 6.93 24.90 7.57
CA ALA A 290 7.30 24.37 8.88
C ALA A 290 6.51 23.08 9.19
N GLY A 291 6.94 22.28 10.16
CA GLY A 291 6.16 21.11 10.60
C GLY A 291 6.42 19.82 9.82
N ARG A 292 7.38 19.79 8.87
CA ARG A 292 7.64 18.60 8.03
C ARG A 292 8.12 17.39 8.86
N ALA A 293 8.93 17.62 9.88
CA ALA A 293 9.40 16.55 10.77
C ALA A 293 8.30 16.06 11.72
N GLU A 294 7.47 16.97 12.20
CA GLU A 294 6.32 16.71 13.07
C GLU A 294 5.27 15.88 12.33
N TYR A 295 5.03 16.18 11.05
CA TYR A 295 4.15 15.38 10.21
C TYR A 295 4.65 13.94 10.09
N ILE A 296 5.96 13.72 9.85
CA ILE A 296 6.53 12.37 9.79
C ILE A 296 6.41 11.66 11.15
N LYS A 297 6.65 12.37 12.25
CA LYS A 297 6.44 11.84 13.60
C LYS A 297 4.99 11.41 13.84
N LEU A 298 4.02 12.15 13.30
CA LEU A 298 2.61 11.79 13.36
C LEU A 298 2.28 10.59 12.48
N ALA A 299 2.94 10.47 11.32
CA ALA A 299 2.76 9.33 10.44
C ALA A 299 3.24 8.02 11.09
N THR A 300 4.27 8.05 11.95
CA THR A 300 4.79 6.82 12.59
C THR A 300 3.77 6.11 13.48
N VAL A 301 2.84 6.84 14.10
CA VAL A 301 1.83 6.27 15.01
C VAL A 301 0.55 5.82 14.29
N THR A 302 0.51 5.90 12.96
CA THR A 302 -0.65 5.45 12.17
C THR A 302 -0.73 3.94 12.15
N ASN A 303 -1.85 3.40 12.61
CA ASN A 303 -2.07 1.95 12.76
C ASN A 303 -3.24 1.43 11.89
N ASP A 304 -3.84 2.30 11.09
CA ASP A 304 -5.00 2.00 10.25
C ASP A 304 -4.75 2.41 8.79
N ILE A 305 -5.17 1.57 7.85
CA ILE A 305 -4.91 1.75 6.42
C ILE A 305 -5.70 2.94 5.86
N ASP A 306 -6.93 3.16 6.34
CA ASP A 306 -7.74 4.30 5.90
C ASP A 306 -7.15 5.61 6.42
N MET A 307 -6.63 5.62 7.66
CA MET A 307 -5.88 6.76 8.20
C MET A 307 -4.58 7.01 7.45
N ALA A 308 -3.84 5.96 7.07
CA ALA A 308 -2.62 6.10 6.28
C ALA A 308 -2.91 6.73 4.92
N PHE A 309 -3.92 6.22 4.21
CA PHE A 309 -4.35 6.77 2.92
C PHE A 309 -4.87 8.20 3.05
N PHE A 310 -5.64 8.51 4.10
CA PHE A 310 -6.13 9.85 4.39
C PHE A 310 -4.98 10.82 4.63
N ARG A 311 -4.03 10.48 5.51
CA ARG A 311 -2.84 11.32 5.79
C ARG A 311 -2.07 11.60 4.51
N GLN A 312 -1.81 10.58 3.70
CA GLN A 312 -1.11 10.70 2.42
C GLN A 312 -1.80 11.66 1.42
N ARG A 313 -3.08 12.00 1.62
CA ARG A 313 -3.85 12.91 0.75
C ARG A 313 -3.87 14.36 1.25
N GLN A 314 -3.55 14.60 2.52
CA GLN A 314 -3.47 15.93 3.13
C GLN A 314 -2.22 16.67 2.68
#